data_AF-A0A662M2P3-F1
#
_entry.id   AF-A0A662M2P3-F1
#
_cell.length_a   1.000
_cell.length_b   1.000
_cell.length_c   1.000
_cell.angle_alpha   90.00
_cell.angle_beta   90.00
_cell.angle_gamma   90.00
#
_symmetry.space_group_name_H-M   'P 1'
#
loop_
_entity.id
_entity.type
_entity.pdbx_description
1 polymer ?
#
loop_
_entity_poly.entity_id
_entity_poly.type
_entity_poly.pdbx_seq_one_letter_code
_entity_poly.pdbx_strand_id
1 'polypeptide(L)'
;MSNAKLKLMVLLLTISLLGVQFALASHSIKQKSMVYLNKKTKQFFSYIHAKDHYDYGHKAGKKFFFFYKFLEILARLIQEPPADDYAEKTLENLSIYSPWLIEELQGLSNSTGIGIKNLLNIFNLFTKSNQCTVILVTGNATKNNETFLAQNLDMRRDNVKNVFLTHVYSRFLTNIFVIADIETENYSYVFCGLPIFYELPLMNQAGLGFGGNGLSLTKNITRYVDEESGVSTYSIERLTMMRCKNIFEVQKLWENIVRASGRNRFWPHFWDNSIPSFCDKNGDIITIEQTHNYICFVYRNSTDITKTYNDILWHA
;
A
#
# COMPACT_ATOMS: atom_id res chain seq x y z
N MET A 1 10.40 28.19 5.82
CA MET A 1 11.25 27.12 6.41
C MET A 1 12.61 27.73 6.70
N SER A 2 13.17 27.62 7.91
CA SER A 2 14.44 28.29 8.23
C SER A 2 15.61 27.70 7.44
N ASN A 3 16.61 28.53 7.16
CA ASN A 3 17.81 28.15 6.39
C ASN A 3 18.59 27.00 7.07
N ALA A 4 18.47 26.87 8.40
CA ALA A 4 19.02 25.76 9.18
C ALA A 4 18.29 24.44 8.92
N LYS A 5 16.95 24.45 8.84
CA LYS A 5 16.15 23.25 8.51
C LYS A 5 16.44 22.74 7.10
N LEU A 6 16.70 23.65 6.14
CA LEU A 6 17.06 23.28 4.77
C LEU A 6 18.46 22.64 4.69
N LYS A 7 19.46 23.22 5.36
CA LYS A 7 20.82 22.65 5.42
C LYS A 7 20.85 21.30 6.13
N LEU A 8 20.05 21.14 7.18
CA LEU A 8 19.89 19.86 7.87
C LEU A 8 19.22 18.81 6.97
N MET A 9 18.16 19.18 6.23
CA MET A 9 17.55 18.30 5.22
C MET A 9 18.55 17.83 4.17
N VAL A 10 19.38 18.73 3.63
CA VAL A 10 20.41 18.37 2.63
C VAL A 10 21.48 17.47 3.23
N LEU A 11 21.91 17.72 4.48
CA LEU A 11 22.87 16.87 5.17
C LEU A 11 22.32 15.45 5.41
N LEU A 12 21.06 15.36 5.84
CA LEU A 12 20.35 14.09 6.01
C LEU A 12 20.15 13.36 4.67
N LEU A 13 19.96 14.10 3.57
CA LEU A 13 19.88 13.57 2.21
C LEU A 13 21.17 12.85 1.83
N THR A 14 22.32 13.49 2.09
CA THR A 14 23.63 12.91 1.82
C THR A 14 23.92 11.70 2.72
N ILE A 15 23.61 11.79 4.01
CA ILE A 15 23.84 10.70 4.97
C ILE A 15 22.93 9.50 4.70
N SER A 16 21.66 9.73 4.36
CA SER A 16 20.69 8.66 4.05
C SER A 16 21.00 7.95 2.74
N LEU A 17 21.37 8.70 1.69
CA LEU A 17 21.80 8.11 0.42
C LEU A 17 23.06 7.25 0.59
N LEU A 18 24.03 7.71 1.40
CA LEU A 18 25.23 6.95 1.71
C LEU A 18 24.91 5.72 2.59
N GLY A 19 24.18 5.90 3.70
CA GLY A 19 23.86 4.83 4.64
C GLY A 19 23.06 3.68 4.02
N VAL A 20 22.12 3.97 3.12
CA VAL A 20 21.30 2.93 2.47
C VAL A 20 22.04 2.23 1.34
N GLN A 21 22.90 2.93 0.58
CA GLN A 21 23.81 2.26 -0.37
C GLN A 21 24.75 1.28 0.36
N PHE A 22 25.23 1.64 1.56
CA PHE A 22 26.02 0.73 2.41
C PHE A 22 25.20 -0.43 2.99
N ALA A 23 23.93 -0.22 3.37
CA ALA A 23 23.05 -1.28 3.88
C ALA A 23 22.68 -2.29 2.78
N LEU A 24 22.37 -1.83 1.57
CA LEU A 24 22.07 -2.69 0.42
C LEU A 24 23.33 -3.40 -0.09
N ALA A 25 24.48 -2.73 -0.11
CA ALA A 25 25.76 -3.35 -0.45
C ALA A 25 26.20 -4.38 0.59
N SER A 26 25.99 -4.15 1.89
CA SER A 26 26.34 -5.11 2.94
C SER A 26 25.41 -6.33 2.97
N HIS A 27 24.14 -6.18 2.60
CA HIS A 27 23.24 -7.32 2.39
C HIS A 27 23.64 -8.14 1.14
N SER A 28 24.05 -7.46 0.07
CA SER A 28 24.61 -8.09 -1.16
C SER A 28 25.95 -8.81 -0.91
N ILE A 29 26.83 -8.27 -0.06
CA ILE A 29 28.12 -8.89 0.28
C ILE A 29 27.94 -10.13 1.17
N LYS A 30 26.92 -10.17 2.05
CA LYS A 30 26.61 -11.36 2.86
C LYS A 30 25.94 -12.50 2.08
N GLN A 31 25.44 -12.26 0.87
CA GLN A 31 24.83 -13.28 -0.01
C GLN A 31 25.74 -13.73 -1.17
N LYS A 32 27.05 -13.46 -1.11
CA LYS A 32 28.04 -13.87 -2.14
C LYS A 32 28.31 -15.39 -2.22
N SER A 33 27.46 -16.23 -1.63
CA SER A 33 27.46 -17.69 -1.80
C SER A 33 26.20 -18.19 -2.49
N MET A 34 25.83 -17.62 -3.64
CA MET A 34 25.17 -18.40 -4.70
C MET A 34 25.58 -17.88 -6.07
N VAL A 35 26.49 -18.64 -6.65
CA VAL A 35 27.25 -18.38 -7.88
C VAL A 35 26.37 -18.66 -9.10
N TYR A 36 26.25 -17.61 -9.92
CA TYR A 36 26.20 -17.60 -11.39
C TYR A 36 24.87 -17.70 -12.17
N LEU A 37 24.72 -16.65 -13.01
CA LEU A 37 24.11 -16.59 -14.34
C LEU A 37 22.59 -16.73 -14.47
N ASN A 38 21.90 -15.59 -14.49
CA ASN A 38 21.30 -15.18 -15.76
C ASN A 38 21.14 -13.65 -15.88
N LYS A 39 21.58 -13.10 -17.03
CA LYS A 39 21.57 -11.67 -17.37
C LYS A 39 20.19 -11.26 -17.89
N LYS A 40 19.37 -10.64 -17.03
CA LYS A 40 18.36 -9.59 -17.29
C LYS A 40 17.54 -9.44 -16.01
N THR A 41 17.81 -8.35 -15.27
CA THR A 41 17.06 -7.90 -14.08
C THR A 41 16.47 -8.99 -13.19
N LYS A 42 17.30 -9.66 -12.36
CA LYS A 42 16.78 -10.38 -11.18
C LYS A 42 16.18 -9.34 -10.23
N GLN A 43 14.89 -9.10 -10.38
CA GLN A 43 14.09 -8.38 -9.40
C GLN A 43 14.09 -9.23 -8.13
N PHE A 44 14.71 -8.72 -7.06
CA PHE A 44 14.88 -9.47 -5.82
C PHE A 44 13.56 -9.42 -5.03
N PHE A 45 12.82 -10.52 -5.03
CA PHE A 45 11.68 -10.69 -4.12
C PHE A 45 12.19 -11.01 -2.72
N SER A 46 11.68 -10.30 -1.73
CA SER A 46 11.83 -10.64 -0.32
C SER A 46 10.66 -11.50 0.12
N TYR A 47 10.92 -12.67 0.69
CA TYR A 47 9.86 -13.51 1.25
C TYR A 47 9.73 -13.29 2.76
N ILE A 48 8.50 -13.14 3.28
CA ILE A 48 8.19 -13.16 4.71
C ILE A 48 7.12 -14.22 4.93
N HIS A 49 7.52 -15.32 5.54
CA HIS A 49 6.60 -16.35 6.02
C HIS A 49 6.41 -16.21 7.52
N ALA A 50 5.18 -16.14 7.97
CA ALA A 50 4.79 -15.86 9.34
C ALA A 50 3.67 -16.78 9.82
N LYS A 51 3.68 -17.10 11.12
CA LYS A 51 2.65 -17.96 11.71
C LYS A 51 1.31 -17.24 11.89
N ASP A 52 1.38 -15.95 12.21
CA ASP A 52 0.24 -15.09 12.49
C ASP A 52 0.62 -13.62 12.19
N HIS A 53 -0.31 -12.71 12.41
CA HIS A 53 -0.12 -11.28 12.16
C HIS A 53 0.96 -10.64 13.06
N TYR A 54 1.07 -11.06 14.32
CA TYR A 54 2.13 -10.58 15.20
C TYR A 54 3.52 -10.99 14.69
N ASP A 55 3.69 -12.27 14.33
CA ASP A 55 4.93 -12.80 13.78
C ASP A 55 5.27 -12.17 12.43
N TYR A 56 4.26 -11.84 11.61
CA TYR A 56 4.45 -11.06 10.38
C TYR A 56 5.05 -9.68 10.70
N GLY A 57 4.45 -8.97 11.66
CA GLY A 57 4.96 -7.74 12.26
C GLY A 57 6.42 -7.82 12.67
N HIS A 58 6.73 -8.83 13.48
CA HIS A 58 8.05 -9.04 14.05
C HIS A 58 9.12 -9.38 13.00
N LYS A 59 8.79 -10.24 12.04
CA LYS A 59 9.70 -10.63 10.96
C LYS A 59 9.92 -9.49 9.97
N ALA A 60 8.87 -8.73 9.64
CA ALA A 60 8.99 -7.51 8.84
C ALA A 60 9.95 -6.52 9.50
N GLY A 61 9.76 -6.23 10.79
CA GLY A 61 10.61 -5.31 11.53
C GLY A 61 12.06 -5.76 11.65
N LYS A 62 12.32 -7.06 11.85
CA LYS A 62 13.70 -7.59 11.82
C LYS A 62 14.35 -7.46 10.44
N LYS A 63 13.61 -7.82 9.39
CA LYS A 63 14.13 -7.85 8.02
C LYS A 63 14.42 -6.45 7.48
N PHE A 64 13.55 -5.49 7.77
CA PHE A 64 13.65 -4.11 7.32
C PHE A 64 14.04 -3.14 8.44
N PHE A 65 14.70 -3.63 9.50
CA PHE A 65 15.00 -2.89 10.73
C PHE A 65 15.62 -1.51 10.48
N PHE A 66 16.70 -1.46 9.69
CA PHE A 66 17.40 -0.21 9.40
C PHE A 66 16.53 0.77 8.62
N PHE A 67 15.61 0.27 7.79
CA PHE A 67 14.72 1.12 7.02
C PHE A 67 13.65 1.75 7.91
N TYR A 68 13.02 0.97 8.79
CA TYR A 68 12.10 1.52 9.79
C TYR A 68 12.78 2.54 10.71
N LYS A 69 14.02 2.28 11.16
CA LYS A 69 14.79 3.23 11.97
C LYS A 69 15.14 4.51 11.22
N PHE A 70 15.52 4.39 9.96
CA PHE A 70 15.74 5.55 9.12
C PHE A 70 14.46 6.40 8.98
N LEU A 71 13.32 5.75 8.71
CA LEU A 71 12.04 6.44 8.62
C LEU A 71 11.59 7.06 9.94
N GLU A 72 11.88 6.43 11.09
CA GLU A 72 11.64 7.00 12.42
C GLU A 72 12.37 8.33 12.59
N ILE A 73 13.67 8.34 12.31
CA ILE A 73 14.50 9.54 12.39
C ILE A 73 13.96 10.60 11.43
N LEU A 74 13.65 10.20 10.20
CA LEU A 74 13.12 11.11 9.19
C LEU A 74 11.78 11.72 9.63
N ALA A 75 10.84 10.93 10.11
CA ALA A 75 9.53 11.37 10.57
C ALA A 75 9.65 12.42 11.68
N ARG A 76 10.50 12.17 12.68
CA ARG A 76 10.76 13.12 13.79
C ARG A 76 11.35 14.46 13.31
N LEU A 77 12.02 14.49 12.16
CA LEU A 77 12.67 15.69 11.64
C LEU A 77 11.76 16.54 10.75
N ILE A 78 10.80 15.91 10.06
CA ILE A 78 9.99 16.59 9.03
C ILE A 78 8.48 16.60 9.33
N GLN A 79 8.06 15.97 10.43
CA GLN A 79 6.69 15.97 10.93
C GLN A 79 6.69 16.27 12.42
N GLU A 80 5.69 17.04 12.83
CA GLU A 80 5.33 17.10 14.25
C GLU A 80 4.76 15.73 14.65
N PRO A 81 5.01 15.26 15.88
CA PRO A 81 4.38 14.05 16.37
C PRO A 81 2.85 14.19 16.32
N PRO A 82 2.12 13.10 16.07
CA PRO A 82 0.66 13.12 16.17
C PRO A 82 0.24 13.59 17.56
N ALA A 83 -0.87 14.34 17.64
CA ALA A 83 -1.50 14.65 18.91
C ALA A 83 -1.93 13.34 19.62
N ASP A 84 -1.86 13.34 20.96
CA ASP A 84 -2.11 12.12 21.74
C ASP A 84 -3.53 11.58 21.53
N ASP A 85 -4.52 12.48 21.45
CA ASP A 85 -5.92 12.15 21.20
C ASP A 85 -6.12 11.47 19.83
N TYR A 86 -5.33 11.86 18.82
CA TYR A 86 -5.36 11.24 17.51
C TYR A 86 -4.80 9.81 17.55
N ALA A 87 -3.67 9.61 18.24
CA ALA A 87 -3.08 8.28 18.35
C ALA A 87 -4.03 7.31 19.07
N GLU A 88 -4.67 7.78 20.13
CA GLU A 88 -5.67 6.99 20.88
C GLU A 88 -6.87 6.62 20.02
N LYS A 89 -7.51 7.61 19.36
CA LYS A 89 -8.65 7.35 18.46
C LYS A 89 -8.31 6.40 17.31
N THR A 90 -7.10 6.53 16.77
CA THR A 90 -6.62 5.64 15.69
C THR A 90 -6.49 4.21 16.19
N LEU A 91 -5.90 4.02 17.37
CA LEU A 91 -5.75 2.70 17.98
C LEU A 91 -7.09 2.09 18.41
N GLU A 92 -8.02 2.91 18.89
CA GLU A 92 -9.39 2.48 19.21
C GLU A 92 -10.11 1.95 17.95
N ASN A 93 -10.13 2.74 16.87
CA ASN A 93 -10.72 2.32 15.59
C ASN A 93 -10.08 1.03 15.07
N LEU A 94 -8.74 0.95 15.08
CA LEU A 94 -8.02 -0.24 14.67
C LEU A 94 -8.34 -1.45 15.54
N SER A 95 -8.50 -1.28 16.85
CA SER A 95 -8.83 -2.39 17.76
C SER A 95 -10.23 -2.96 17.48
N ILE A 96 -11.17 -2.11 17.07
CA ILE A 96 -12.54 -2.52 16.74
C ILE A 96 -12.60 -3.15 15.35
N TYR A 97 -12.05 -2.48 14.34
CA TYR A 97 -12.27 -2.81 12.94
C TYR A 97 -11.12 -3.58 12.30
N SER A 98 -9.90 -3.49 12.83
CA SER A 98 -8.69 -4.10 12.24
C SER A 98 -7.72 -4.67 13.28
N PRO A 99 -8.17 -5.57 14.18
CA PRO A 99 -7.35 -6.08 15.27
C PRO A 99 -6.06 -6.78 14.79
N TRP A 100 -6.09 -7.43 13.62
CA TRP A 100 -4.90 -8.04 13.01
C TRP A 100 -3.79 -7.01 12.73
N LEU A 101 -4.16 -5.79 12.33
CA LEU A 101 -3.20 -4.73 12.05
C LEU A 101 -2.58 -4.19 13.35
N ILE A 102 -3.31 -4.23 14.47
CA ILE A 102 -2.74 -3.96 15.80
C ILE A 102 -1.67 -5.01 16.14
N GLU A 103 -1.94 -6.29 15.90
CA GLU A 103 -0.96 -7.36 16.14
C GLU A 103 0.31 -7.16 15.30
N GLU A 104 0.17 -6.83 14.01
CA GLU A 104 1.29 -6.51 13.12
C GLU A 104 2.10 -5.32 13.65
N LEU A 105 1.44 -4.25 14.09
CA LEU A 105 2.09 -3.08 14.69
C LEU A 105 2.82 -3.41 15.99
N GLN A 106 2.26 -4.30 16.82
CA GLN A 106 2.88 -4.74 18.07
C GLN A 106 4.14 -5.56 17.79
N GLY A 107 4.09 -6.50 16.84
CA GLY A 107 5.26 -7.27 16.43
C GLY A 107 6.34 -6.38 15.81
N LEU A 108 5.93 -5.42 14.97
CA LEU A 108 6.84 -4.44 14.38
C LEU A 108 7.50 -3.55 15.45
N SER A 109 6.71 -3.07 16.41
CA SER A 109 7.19 -2.30 17.57
C SER A 109 8.20 -3.09 18.38
N ASN A 110 7.92 -4.38 18.66
CA ASN A 110 8.82 -5.25 19.43
C ASN A 110 10.17 -5.45 18.73
N SER A 111 10.16 -5.81 17.45
CA SER A 111 11.38 -6.09 16.67
C SER A 111 12.21 -4.85 16.38
N THR A 112 11.58 -3.68 16.22
CA THR A 112 12.28 -2.43 15.90
C THR A 112 12.60 -1.59 17.13
N GLY A 113 11.92 -1.82 18.27
CA GLY A 113 11.98 -0.94 19.43
C GLY A 113 11.42 0.47 19.16
N ILE A 114 10.55 0.62 18.16
CA ILE A 114 9.86 1.88 17.84
C ILE A 114 8.48 1.83 18.48
N GLY A 115 8.19 2.71 19.42
CA GLY A 115 6.87 2.77 20.06
C GLY A 115 5.74 3.02 19.04
N ILE A 116 4.56 2.47 19.29
CA ILE A 116 3.42 2.51 18.36
C ILE A 116 3.06 3.94 17.93
N LYS A 117 3.06 4.92 18.84
CA LYS A 117 2.83 6.35 18.49
C LYS A 117 3.83 6.86 17.45
N ASN A 118 5.11 6.46 17.55
CA ASN A 118 6.12 6.82 16.56
C ASN A 118 5.94 6.06 15.25
N LEU A 119 5.52 4.78 15.30
CA LEU A 119 5.14 4.05 14.09
C LEU A 119 4.04 4.83 13.36
N LEU A 120 2.93 5.18 14.03
CA LEU A 120 1.84 6.03 13.50
C LEU A 120 2.36 7.33 12.87
N ASN A 121 3.34 8.00 13.50
CA ASN A 121 3.96 9.18 12.91
C ASN A 121 4.73 8.88 11.62
N ILE A 122 5.48 7.76 11.56
CA ILE A 122 6.19 7.34 10.35
C ILE A 122 5.21 7.14 9.20
N PHE A 123 4.05 6.52 9.44
CA PHE A 123 3.05 6.30 8.41
C PHE A 123 2.56 7.60 7.77
N ASN A 124 2.42 8.67 8.56
CA ASN A 124 1.98 9.97 8.06
C ASN A 124 2.95 10.58 7.01
N LEU A 125 4.15 10.02 6.84
CA LEU A 125 5.03 10.36 5.72
C LEU A 125 4.45 9.96 4.36
N PHE A 126 3.64 8.91 4.31
CA PHE A 126 3.17 8.27 3.08
C PHE A 126 1.73 8.64 2.69
N THR A 127 1.05 9.47 3.47
CA THR A 127 -0.39 9.77 3.33
C THR A 127 -0.75 10.79 2.24
N LYS A 128 0.22 11.30 1.46
CA LYS A 128 -0.05 12.39 0.49
C LYS A 128 -0.27 11.90 -0.95
N SER A 129 -1.48 12.18 -1.42
CA SER A 129 -2.04 12.07 -2.79
C SER A 129 -1.06 11.59 -3.86
N ASN A 130 -1.10 10.28 -4.11
CA ASN A 130 -0.70 9.72 -5.39
C ASN A 130 -1.95 9.66 -6.26
N GLN A 131 -1.85 10.14 -7.49
CA GLN A 131 -2.83 9.79 -8.52
C GLN A 131 -2.41 8.43 -9.08
N CYS A 132 -3.37 7.62 -9.49
CA CYS A 132 -3.08 6.36 -10.14
C CYS A 132 -4.11 6.22 -11.26
N THR A 133 -3.67 5.70 -12.39
CA THR A 133 -4.55 5.23 -13.46
C THR A 133 -4.42 3.72 -13.50
N VAL A 134 -5.56 3.04 -13.53
CA VAL A 134 -5.65 1.59 -13.64
C VAL A 134 -6.37 1.25 -14.93
N ILE A 135 -5.79 0.32 -15.67
CA ILE A 135 -6.34 -0.25 -16.89
C ILE A 135 -6.47 -1.76 -16.65
N LEU A 136 -7.70 -2.26 -16.77
CA LEU A 136 -8.00 -3.69 -16.81
C LEU A 136 -8.52 -4.05 -18.20
N VAL A 137 -7.95 -5.07 -18.82
CA VAL A 137 -8.36 -5.55 -20.14
C VAL A 137 -8.47 -7.07 -20.10
N THR A 138 -9.56 -7.61 -20.63
CA THR A 138 -9.81 -9.06 -20.64
C THR A 138 -10.51 -9.49 -21.93
N GLY A 139 -10.78 -10.79 -22.08
CA GLY A 139 -11.68 -11.31 -23.12
C GLY A 139 -11.24 -10.99 -24.55
N ASN A 140 -12.18 -10.54 -25.39
CA ASN A 140 -11.93 -10.34 -26.82
C ASN A 140 -11.04 -9.12 -27.11
N ALA A 141 -10.85 -8.24 -26.11
CA ALA A 141 -9.95 -7.11 -26.22
C ALA A 141 -8.46 -7.51 -26.10
N THR A 142 -8.16 -8.78 -25.76
CA THR A 142 -6.80 -9.27 -25.55
C THR A 142 -6.44 -10.41 -26.50
N LYS A 143 -5.14 -10.61 -26.73
CA LYS A 143 -4.67 -11.78 -27.45
C LYS A 143 -4.80 -13.01 -26.55
N ASN A 144 -5.35 -14.10 -27.08
CA ASN A 144 -5.54 -15.39 -26.38
C ASN A 144 -6.52 -15.35 -25.18
N ASN A 145 -7.39 -14.34 -25.07
CA ASN A 145 -8.30 -14.15 -23.92
C ASN A 145 -7.59 -14.04 -22.56
N GLU A 146 -6.33 -13.60 -22.56
CA GLU A 146 -5.59 -13.32 -21.32
C GLU A 146 -6.14 -12.06 -20.63
N THR A 147 -5.87 -11.92 -19.34
CA THR A 147 -6.30 -10.75 -18.57
C THR A 147 -5.09 -9.93 -18.17
N PHE A 148 -5.12 -8.65 -18.55
CA PHE A 148 -4.05 -7.71 -18.29
C PHE A 148 -4.50 -6.65 -17.29
N LEU A 149 -3.64 -6.42 -16.31
CA LEU A 149 -3.74 -5.31 -15.37
C LEU A 149 -2.50 -4.44 -15.53
N ALA A 150 -2.72 -3.16 -15.79
CA ALA A 150 -1.68 -2.15 -15.77
C ALA A 150 -2.10 -1.02 -14.84
N GLN A 151 -1.14 -0.52 -14.05
CA GLN A 151 -1.33 0.66 -13.22
C GLN A 151 -0.09 1.55 -13.24
N ASN A 152 -0.28 2.88 -13.25
CA ASN A 152 0.79 3.85 -13.02
C ASN A 152 0.57 4.57 -11.69
N LEU A 153 1.66 4.90 -11.00
CA LEU A 153 1.59 5.66 -9.74
C LEU A 153 2.21 7.03 -9.96
N ASP A 154 1.37 8.05 -9.92
CA ASP A 154 1.77 9.43 -10.10
C ASP A 154 1.92 10.10 -8.74
N MET A 155 3.16 10.42 -8.36
CA MET A 155 3.45 11.11 -7.11
C MET A 155 3.41 12.63 -7.28
N ARG A 156 2.72 13.33 -6.37
CA ARG A 156 2.72 14.80 -6.35
C ARG A 156 4.11 15.37 -6.04
N ARG A 157 4.49 16.41 -6.80
CA ARG A 157 5.78 17.13 -6.71
C ARG A 157 5.60 18.64 -6.54
N ASP A 158 4.57 19.04 -5.80
CA ASP A 158 4.13 20.43 -5.59
C ASP A 158 4.97 21.23 -4.59
N ASN A 159 5.84 20.58 -3.80
CA ASN A 159 6.76 21.27 -2.88
C ASN A 159 8.04 20.45 -2.60
N VAL A 160 9.05 21.10 -2.01
CA VAL A 160 10.38 20.48 -1.73
C VAL A 160 10.26 19.23 -0.86
N LYS A 161 9.38 19.23 0.16
CA LYS A 161 9.13 18.06 1.00
C LYS A 161 8.57 16.90 0.17
N ASN A 162 7.62 17.18 -0.71
CA ASN A 162 6.98 16.18 -1.56
C ASN A 162 7.93 15.66 -2.65
N VAL A 163 8.79 16.51 -3.23
CA VAL A 163 9.87 16.09 -4.13
C VAL A 163 10.84 15.16 -3.40
N PHE A 164 11.23 15.51 -2.17
CA PHE A 164 12.11 14.67 -1.34
C PHE A 164 11.47 13.32 -1.03
N LEU A 165 10.23 13.31 -0.54
CA LEU A 165 9.49 12.08 -0.23
C LEU A 165 9.26 11.23 -1.48
N THR A 166 9.02 11.84 -2.64
CA THR A 166 8.93 11.15 -3.93
C THR A 166 10.25 10.43 -4.28
N HIS A 167 11.41 11.05 -3.99
CA HIS A 167 12.70 10.40 -4.23
C HIS A 167 12.95 9.23 -3.27
N VAL A 168 12.62 9.40 -1.99
CA VAL A 168 12.68 8.31 -1.00
C VAL A 168 11.75 7.17 -1.45
N TYR A 169 10.52 7.48 -1.80
CA TYR A 169 9.52 6.51 -2.24
C TYR A 169 9.94 5.77 -3.52
N SER A 170 10.31 6.50 -4.59
CA SER A 170 10.71 5.90 -5.87
C SER A 170 12.03 5.12 -5.83
N ARG A 171 12.91 5.39 -4.86
CA ARG A 171 14.14 4.61 -4.71
C ARG A 171 13.94 3.40 -3.81
N PHE A 172 13.15 3.54 -2.75
CA PHE A 172 13.08 2.52 -1.71
C PHE A 172 11.79 1.71 -1.75
N LEU A 173 10.63 2.28 -2.04
CA LEU A 173 9.36 1.55 -1.99
C LEU A 173 9.01 0.89 -3.33
N THR A 174 9.33 1.51 -4.46
CA THR A 174 9.01 0.94 -5.79
C THR A 174 9.97 -0.17 -6.25
N ASN A 175 11.04 -0.43 -5.49
CA ASN A 175 12.03 -1.47 -5.80
C ASN A 175 12.03 -2.63 -4.77
N ILE A 176 11.21 -2.54 -3.73
CA ILE A 176 11.06 -3.61 -2.74
C ILE A 176 9.81 -4.39 -3.11
N PHE A 177 10.01 -5.60 -3.62
CA PHE A 177 8.94 -6.57 -3.86
C PHE A 177 8.97 -7.57 -2.73
N VAL A 178 7.86 -7.71 -2.01
CA VAL A 178 7.75 -8.64 -0.88
C VAL A 178 6.61 -9.60 -1.14
N ILE A 179 6.85 -10.88 -0.89
CA ILE A 179 5.80 -11.89 -0.79
C ILE A 179 5.51 -12.07 0.70
N ALA A 180 4.28 -11.75 1.09
CA ALA A 180 3.76 -12.02 2.43
C ALA A 180 3.00 -13.34 2.41
N ASP A 181 3.34 -14.20 3.36
CA ASP A 181 2.68 -15.47 3.61
C ASP A 181 2.43 -15.57 5.12
N ILE A 182 1.16 -15.55 5.52
CA ILE A 182 0.72 -15.60 6.92
C ILE A 182 -0.14 -16.85 7.05
N GLU A 183 0.29 -17.83 7.86
CA GLU A 183 -0.35 -19.16 7.93
C GLU A 183 -1.83 -19.12 8.35
N THR A 184 -2.23 -18.10 9.13
CA THR A 184 -3.63 -17.89 9.53
C THR A 184 -4.53 -17.33 8.42
N GLU A 185 -3.95 -16.96 7.27
CA GLU A 185 -4.66 -16.41 6.11
C GLU A 185 -4.66 -17.41 4.94
N ASN A 186 -5.59 -17.26 4.01
CA ASN A 186 -5.82 -18.25 2.96
C ASN A 186 -4.78 -18.17 1.82
N TYR A 187 -4.29 -16.97 1.54
CA TYR A 187 -3.48 -16.69 0.36
C TYR A 187 -2.25 -15.86 0.69
N SER A 188 -1.09 -16.36 0.28
CA SER A 188 0.09 -15.52 0.13
C SER A 188 -0.09 -14.54 -1.01
N TYR A 189 0.51 -13.36 -0.90
CA TYR A 189 0.45 -12.34 -1.94
C TYR A 189 1.73 -11.54 -2.06
N VAL A 190 1.95 -11.02 -3.26
CA VAL A 190 3.10 -10.17 -3.56
C VAL A 190 2.66 -8.72 -3.64
N PHE A 191 3.45 -7.84 -3.03
CA PHE A 191 3.24 -6.41 -3.02
C PHE A 191 4.54 -5.65 -3.31
N CYS A 192 4.39 -4.41 -3.73
CA CYS A 192 5.47 -3.44 -3.82
C CYS A 192 5.40 -2.48 -2.64
N GLY A 193 6.52 -2.28 -1.93
CA GLY A 193 6.64 -1.31 -0.86
C GLY A 193 7.17 -1.87 0.45
N LEU A 194 6.74 -1.26 1.56
CA LEU A 194 7.25 -1.58 2.90
C LEU A 194 6.17 -2.32 3.67
N PRO A 195 6.46 -3.50 4.26
CA PRO A 195 5.47 -4.24 5.02
C PRO A 195 4.77 -3.37 6.06
N ILE A 196 3.46 -3.58 6.23
CA ILE A 196 2.53 -2.95 7.17
C ILE A 196 2.25 -1.48 6.83
N PHE A 197 3.25 -0.76 6.31
CA PHE A 197 3.23 0.68 6.11
C PHE A 197 2.68 1.12 4.77
N TYR A 198 3.10 0.43 3.73
CA TYR A 198 2.72 0.73 2.37
C TYR A 198 2.90 -0.54 1.54
N GLU A 199 1.92 -1.42 1.63
CA GLU A 199 1.89 -2.66 0.85
C GLU A 199 0.97 -2.46 -0.35
N LEU A 200 1.49 -1.93 -1.46
CA LEU A 200 0.71 -1.85 -2.70
C LEU A 200 0.61 -3.26 -3.28
N PRO A 201 -0.54 -3.94 -3.18
CA PRO A 201 -0.62 -5.33 -3.62
C PRO A 201 -0.49 -5.41 -5.14
N LEU A 202 -0.04 -6.55 -5.64
CA LEU A 202 0.08 -6.77 -7.09
C LEU A 202 -0.74 -7.99 -7.49
N MET A 203 -0.50 -9.12 -6.83
CA MET A 203 -1.18 -10.39 -7.12
C MET A 203 -1.10 -11.34 -5.92
N ASN A 204 -2.08 -12.24 -5.77
CA ASN A 204 -2.03 -13.33 -4.79
C ASN A 204 -1.80 -14.71 -5.44
N GLN A 205 -1.51 -15.72 -4.62
CA GLN A 205 -1.22 -17.08 -5.08
C GLN A 205 -2.40 -17.75 -5.80
N ALA A 206 -3.62 -17.24 -5.65
CA ALA A 206 -4.80 -17.75 -6.36
C ALA A 206 -4.91 -17.19 -7.79
N GLY A 207 -4.12 -16.16 -8.14
CA GLY A 207 -4.17 -15.46 -9.42
C GLY A 207 -5.12 -14.25 -9.43
N LEU A 208 -5.47 -13.71 -8.26
CA LEU A 208 -6.18 -12.42 -8.14
C LEU A 208 -5.14 -11.29 -8.27
N GLY A 209 -5.33 -10.39 -9.22
CA GLY A 209 -4.53 -9.19 -9.43
C GLY A 209 -5.21 -7.94 -8.89
N PHE A 210 -4.42 -6.93 -8.50
CA PHE A 210 -4.90 -5.67 -7.95
C PHE A 210 -4.33 -4.44 -8.65
N GLY A 211 -5.17 -3.42 -8.82
CA GLY A 211 -4.78 -2.05 -9.16
C GLY A 211 -5.70 -1.06 -8.46
N GLY A 212 -5.13 -0.03 -7.83
CA GLY A 212 -5.90 0.90 -7.00
C GLY A 212 -5.78 2.34 -7.47
N ASN A 213 -6.91 3.00 -7.76
CA ASN A 213 -6.92 4.41 -8.07
C ASN A 213 -7.18 5.27 -6.83
N GLY A 214 -6.31 6.26 -6.64
CA GLY A 214 -6.51 7.36 -5.69
C GLY A 214 -7.52 8.38 -6.21
N LEU A 215 -8.74 7.95 -6.57
CA LEU A 215 -9.83 8.85 -6.90
C LEU A 215 -10.57 9.20 -5.62
N SER A 216 -10.47 10.45 -5.18
CA SER A 216 -11.31 10.92 -4.09
C SER A 216 -12.69 11.27 -4.66
N LEU A 217 -13.70 10.40 -4.42
CA LEU A 217 -15.12 10.70 -4.69
C LEU A 217 -15.54 12.09 -4.19
N THR A 218 -14.82 12.63 -3.21
CA THR A 218 -14.96 13.94 -2.55
C THR A 218 -14.64 15.16 -3.42
N LYS A 219 -14.00 15.02 -4.58
CA LYS A 219 -13.74 16.18 -5.48
C LYS A 219 -14.97 16.56 -6.31
N ASN A 220 -15.97 15.70 -6.39
CA ASN A 220 -17.21 16.00 -7.08
C ASN A 220 -18.22 16.59 -6.09
N ILE A 221 -18.51 17.90 -6.21
CA ILE A 221 -19.41 18.63 -5.29
C ILE A 221 -20.84 18.05 -5.23
N THR A 222 -21.23 17.24 -6.22
CA THR A 222 -22.55 16.60 -6.27
C THR A 222 -22.58 15.20 -5.66
N ARG A 223 -21.43 14.62 -5.29
CA ARG A 223 -21.33 13.32 -4.62
C ARG A 223 -21.05 13.53 -3.12
N TYR A 224 -22.04 13.23 -2.27
CA TYR A 224 -21.91 13.28 -0.81
C TYR A 224 -21.01 12.13 -0.32
N VAL A 225 -20.20 12.40 0.70
CA VAL A 225 -19.44 11.37 1.43
C VAL A 225 -19.93 11.39 2.86
N ASP A 226 -20.55 10.29 3.23
CA ASP A 226 -20.98 9.93 4.58
C ASP A 226 -19.78 9.44 5.37
N GLU A 227 -19.13 10.33 6.13
CA GLU A 227 -17.88 10.05 6.83
C GLU A 227 -18.09 9.31 8.15
N GLU A 228 -17.64 8.05 8.23
CA GLU A 228 -17.83 7.19 9.39
C GLU A 228 -16.61 6.27 9.62
N SER A 229 -16.49 5.73 10.83
CA SER A 229 -15.42 4.78 11.18
C SER A 229 -15.66 3.39 10.59
N GLY A 230 -14.59 2.63 10.37
CA GLY A 230 -14.65 1.28 9.82
C GLY A 230 -13.28 0.74 9.47
N VAL A 231 -13.24 -0.30 8.64
CA VAL A 231 -11.99 -0.81 8.05
C VAL A 231 -11.56 0.14 6.95
N SER A 232 -10.35 0.68 7.06
CA SER A 232 -9.79 1.55 6.02
C SER A 232 -9.63 0.82 4.70
N THR A 233 -9.76 1.53 3.58
CA THR A 233 -9.65 0.92 2.24
C THR A 233 -8.33 0.17 2.06
N TYR A 234 -7.20 0.75 2.48
CA TYR A 234 -5.89 0.09 2.48
C TYR A 234 -5.91 -1.30 3.13
N SER A 235 -6.55 -1.41 4.30
CA SER A 235 -6.68 -2.68 5.02
C SER A 235 -7.60 -3.66 4.29
N ILE A 236 -8.69 -3.19 3.69
CA ILE A 236 -9.60 -4.04 2.91
C ILE A 236 -8.89 -4.59 1.67
N GLU A 237 -8.09 -3.77 0.98
CA GLU A 237 -7.29 -4.19 -0.17
C GLU A 237 -6.33 -5.34 0.21
N ARG A 238 -5.60 -5.20 1.33
CA ARG A 238 -4.73 -6.28 1.86
C ARG A 238 -5.52 -7.53 2.22
N LEU A 239 -6.62 -7.39 2.96
CA LEU A 239 -7.50 -8.50 3.32
C LEU A 239 -8.02 -9.23 2.09
N THR A 240 -8.38 -8.49 1.04
CA THR A 240 -8.85 -9.05 -0.23
C THR A 240 -7.80 -9.98 -0.82
N MET A 241 -6.54 -9.55 -0.83
CA MET A 241 -5.44 -10.36 -1.37
C MET A 241 -5.12 -11.58 -0.52
N MET A 242 -5.30 -11.49 0.80
CA MET A 242 -5.08 -12.60 1.74
C MET A 242 -6.23 -13.61 1.78
N ARG A 243 -7.46 -13.21 1.44
CA ARG A 243 -8.68 -14.03 1.71
C ARG A 243 -9.49 -14.42 0.48
N CYS A 244 -9.39 -13.68 -0.62
CA CYS A 244 -10.21 -13.91 -1.81
C CYS A 244 -9.41 -14.57 -2.94
N LYS A 245 -10.06 -15.48 -3.69
CA LYS A 245 -9.44 -16.16 -4.84
C LYS A 245 -9.95 -15.72 -6.20
N ASN A 246 -11.08 -15.03 -6.24
CA ASN A 246 -11.78 -14.63 -7.46
C ASN A 246 -12.68 -13.42 -7.20
N ILE A 247 -13.19 -12.81 -8.27
CA ILE A 247 -14.01 -11.58 -8.21
C ILE A 247 -15.29 -11.76 -7.38
N PHE A 248 -15.91 -12.94 -7.40
CA PHE A 248 -17.09 -13.23 -6.57
C PHE A 248 -16.79 -13.12 -5.07
N GLU A 249 -15.67 -13.69 -4.62
CA GLU A 249 -15.24 -13.58 -3.22
C GLU A 249 -14.83 -12.15 -2.86
N VAL A 250 -14.26 -11.39 -3.81
CA VAL A 250 -13.99 -9.95 -3.63
C VAL A 250 -15.29 -9.20 -3.37
N GLN A 251 -16.28 -9.31 -4.26
CA GLN A 251 -17.57 -8.64 -4.09
C GLN A 251 -18.19 -8.95 -2.73
N LYS A 252 -18.25 -10.23 -2.36
CA LYS A 252 -18.82 -10.66 -1.08
C LYS A 252 -18.07 -10.08 0.13
N LEU A 253 -16.74 -10.02 0.10
CA LEU A 253 -15.96 -9.40 1.17
C LEU A 253 -16.31 -7.91 1.30
N TRP A 254 -16.33 -7.21 0.17
CA TRP A 254 -16.55 -5.76 0.13
C TRP A 254 -17.98 -5.35 0.49
N GLU A 255 -18.99 -6.17 0.18
CA GLU A 255 -20.38 -5.93 0.60
C GLU A 255 -20.55 -6.01 2.13
N ASN A 256 -19.89 -6.98 2.76
CA ASN A 256 -20.14 -7.33 4.15
C ASN A 256 -19.22 -6.63 5.16
N ILE A 257 -18.13 -6.01 4.69
CA ILE A 257 -17.20 -5.30 5.58
C ILE A 257 -17.71 -3.90 5.90
N VAL A 258 -17.60 -3.49 7.17
CA VAL A 258 -17.88 -2.11 7.58
C VAL A 258 -16.73 -1.24 7.11
N ARG A 259 -16.94 -0.47 6.04
CA ARG A 259 -15.90 0.35 5.40
C ARG A 259 -15.76 1.68 6.14
N ALA A 260 -14.54 2.14 6.36
CA ALA A 260 -14.35 3.51 6.78
C ALA A 260 -14.59 4.47 5.59
N SER A 261 -14.91 5.72 5.90
CA SER A 261 -14.97 6.82 4.95
C SER A 261 -14.60 8.11 5.69
N GLY A 262 -13.78 8.96 5.08
CA GLY A 262 -13.37 10.18 5.74
C GLY A 262 -12.60 11.12 4.83
N ARG A 263 -12.90 12.42 4.89
CA ARG A 263 -12.09 13.44 4.23
C ARG A 263 -10.90 13.75 5.13
N ASN A 264 -9.70 13.76 4.53
CA ASN A 264 -8.47 14.23 5.18
C ASN A 264 -8.10 13.46 6.47
N ARG A 265 -8.46 12.17 6.56
CA ARG A 265 -8.00 11.31 7.66
C ARG A 265 -6.57 10.82 7.41
N PHE A 266 -5.84 10.65 8.49
CA PHE A 266 -4.49 10.08 8.52
C PHE A 266 -4.55 8.54 8.50
N TRP A 267 -3.39 7.88 8.46
CA TRP A 267 -3.31 6.43 8.36
C TRP A 267 -4.15 5.66 9.42
N PRO A 268 -4.72 4.49 9.08
CA PRO A 268 -4.76 3.88 7.74
C PRO A 268 -5.83 4.46 6.83
N HIS A 269 -6.56 5.47 7.30
CA HIS A 269 -7.75 6.04 6.69
C HIS A 269 -7.49 6.99 5.51
N PHE A 270 -6.29 6.94 4.94
CA PHE A 270 -5.94 7.71 3.77
C PHE A 270 -6.62 7.09 2.54
N TRP A 271 -7.38 7.89 1.79
CA TRP A 271 -8.22 7.41 0.68
C TRP A 271 -9.20 6.31 1.08
N ASP A 272 -9.88 6.47 2.22
CA ASP A 272 -10.98 5.58 2.62
C ASP A 272 -12.17 5.54 1.64
N ASN A 273 -12.07 6.27 0.55
CA ASN A 273 -12.98 6.31 -0.57
C ASN A 273 -12.24 6.08 -1.91
N SER A 274 -11.12 5.34 -1.90
CA SER A 274 -10.41 4.96 -3.12
C SER A 274 -11.30 4.08 -4.00
N ILE A 275 -10.89 3.92 -5.25
CA ILE A 275 -11.58 3.11 -6.24
C ILE A 275 -10.68 1.94 -6.62
N PRO A 276 -10.66 0.86 -5.81
CA PRO A 276 -9.85 -0.30 -6.08
C PRO A 276 -10.45 -1.15 -7.19
N SER A 277 -9.57 -1.78 -7.96
CA SER A 277 -9.92 -2.62 -9.09
C SER A 277 -9.17 -3.95 -9.01
N PHE A 278 -9.86 -5.03 -9.37
CA PHE A 278 -9.33 -6.38 -9.30
C PHE A 278 -9.61 -7.13 -10.59
N CYS A 279 -8.74 -8.07 -10.92
CA CYS A 279 -8.96 -9.06 -11.97
C CYS A 279 -8.61 -10.46 -11.47
N ASP A 280 -9.27 -11.50 -11.95
CA ASP A 280 -8.90 -12.88 -11.63
C ASP A 280 -8.46 -13.69 -12.85
N LYS A 281 -7.92 -14.89 -12.59
CA LYS A 281 -7.42 -15.80 -13.62
C LYS A 281 -8.47 -16.34 -14.59
N ASN A 282 -9.77 -16.21 -14.27
CA ASN A 282 -10.85 -16.61 -15.15
C ASN A 282 -11.26 -15.48 -16.11
N GLY A 283 -10.64 -14.32 -15.95
CA GLY A 283 -10.87 -13.14 -16.77
C GLY A 283 -12.02 -12.27 -16.32
N ASP A 284 -12.48 -12.44 -15.09
CA ASP A 284 -13.41 -11.51 -14.46
C ASP A 284 -12.66 -10.30 -13.92
N ILE A 285 -13.29 -9.13 -14.06
CA ILE A 285 -12.76 -7.84 -13.62
C ILE A 285 -13.83 -7.07 -12.86
N ILE A 286 -13.42 -6.33 -11.84
CA ILE A 286 -14.30 -5.48 -11.03
C ILE A 286 -13.57 -4.21 -10.63
N THR A 287 -14.33 -3.13 -10.53
CA THR A 287 -13.92 -1.89 -9.88
C THR A 287 -14.97 -1.50 -8.86
N ILE A 288 -14.53 -0.99 -7.72
CA ILE A 288 -15.40 -0.75 -6.57
C ILE A 288 -15.40 0.73 -6.27
N GLU A 289 -16.53 1.40 -6.46
CA GLU A 289 -16.74 2.76 -5.95
C GLU A 289 -17.42 2.67 -4.60
N GLN A 290 -16.88 3.30 -3.56
CA GLN A 290 -17.39 3.11 -2.21
C GLN A 290 -17.18 4.28 -1.25
N THR A 291 -18.06 4.32 -0.26
CA THR A 291 -17.95 5.05 1.00
C THR A 291 -18.47 4.12 2.13
N HIS A 292 -18.82 4.66 3.30
CA HIS A 292 -19.32 3.85 4.41
C HIS A 292 -20.64 3.14 4.05
N ASN A 293 -21.68 3.88 3.64
CA ASN A 293 -23.00 3.36 3.30
C ASN A 293 -23.22 3.18 1.80
N TYR A 294 -22.39 3.76 0.94
CA TYR A 294 -22.47 3.56 -0.51
C TYR A 294 -21.44 2.55 -0.98
N ILE A 295 -21.87 1.62 -1.84
CA ILE A 295 -20.98 0.75 -2.58
C ILE A 295 -21.58 0.45 -3.95
N CYS A 296 -20.76 0.53 -4.98
CA CYS A 296 -21.11 0.21 -6.35
C CYS A 296 -20.02 -0.66 -6.95
N PHE A 297 -20.44 -1.74 -7.59
CA PHE A 297 -19.57 -2.66 -8.28
C PHE A 297 -19.71 -2.44 -9.78
N VAL A 298 -18.59 -2.11 -10.39
CA VAL A 298 -18.51 -1.84 -11.81
C VAL A 298 -17.77 -3.00 -12.47
N TYR A 299 -18.53 -3.78 -13.23
CA TYR A 299 -18.02 -4.88 -14.03
C TYR A 299 -17.80 -4.37 -15.47
N ARG A 300 -17.01 -5.12 -16.24
CA ARG A 300 -16.87 -5.07 -17.72
C ARG A 300 -17.69 -3.95 -18.40
N ASN A 301 -17.02 -2.99 -19.03
CA ASN A 301 -17.58 -1.80 -19.72
C ASN A 301 -17.87 -0.55 -18.86
N SER A 302 -16.93 -0.13 -18.01
CA SER A 302 -16.85 1.27 -17.59
C SER A 302 -15.54 1.87 -18.05
N THR A 303 -15.62 2.70 -19.08
CA THR A 303 -14.50 3.57 -19.45
C THR A 303 -15.03 5.00 -19.47
N ASP A 304 -14.31 5.92 -18.86
CA ASP A 304 -14.53 7.37 -19.06
C ASP A 304 -14.22 7.82 -20.52
N ILE A 305 -13.75 6.89 -21.37
CA ILE A 305 -13.53 7.08 -22.81
C ILE A 305 -14.77 6.65 -23.56
N THR A 306 -15.34 7.55 -24.37
CA THR A 306 -16.39 7.19 -25.32
C THR A 306 -15.77 6.45 -26.53
N LYS A 307 -16.42 5.36 -26.98
CA LYS A 307 -16.03 4.49 -28.13
C LYS A 307 -14.86 3.50 -27.90
N THR A 308 -14.83 2.81 -26.76
CA THR A 308 -13.92 1.67 -26.52
C THR A 308 -14.58 0.33 -26.88
N TYR A 309 -13.78 -0.72 -27.11
CA TYR A 309 -14.28 -2.09 -27.32
C TYR A 309 -14.87 -2.66 -26.03
N ASN A 310 -15.87 -3.54 -26.15
CA ASN A 310 -16.34 -4.36 -25.02
C ASN A 310 -15.13 -5.08 -24.38
N ASP A 311 -15.09 -5.20 -23.05
CA ASP A 311 -14.01 -5.86 -22.26
C ASP A 311 -12.82 -4.97 -21.80
N ILE A 312 -12.97 -3.65 -21.81
CA ILE A 312 -12.01 -2.70 -21.21
C ILE A 312 -12.64 -2.01 -20.01
N LEU A 313 -11.88 -1.88 -18.92
CA LEU A 313 -12.20 -1.02 -17.78
C LEU A 313 -11.04 -0.03 -17.59
N TRP A 314 -11.36 1.26 -17.60
CA TRP A 314 -10.40 2.36 -17.46
C TRP A 314 -10.93 3.40 -16.49
N HIS A 315 -10.17 3.59 -15.41
CA HIS A 315 -10.45 4.61 -14.40
C HIS A 315 -9.14 5.39 -14.12
N ALA A 316 -9.25 6.72 -14.01
CA ALA A 316 -8.13 7.66 -13.80
C ALA A 316 -8.46 8.73 -12.74
#